data_AF-A0A1J3KBF8-F1
#
_entry.id   AF-A0A1J3KBF8-F1
#
_cell.length_a   1.000
_cell.length_b   1.000
_cell.length_c   1.000
_cell.angle_alpha   90.00
_cell.angle_beta   90.00
_cell.angle_gamma   90.00
#
_symmetry.space_group_name_H-M   'P 1'
#
loop_
_entity.id
_entity.type
_entity.pdbx_description
1 polymer ?
#
loop_
_entity_poly.entity_id
_entity_poly.type
_entity_poly.pdbx_seq_one_letter_code
_entity_poly.pdbx_strand_id
1 'polypeptide(L)' 'MTSVRSGLHELNLASRRAEEAATRRFQAVQWLQSVVGQLGIPSQPLEKEFISCLRNGMILCNAINKIHPGAVPKVVEN' A
#
# COMPACT_ATOMS: atom_id res chain seq x y z
N MET A 1 -33.91 17.20 -15.03
CA MET A 1 -33.62 16.91 -13.60
C MET A 1 -32.88 15.58 -13.35
N THR A 2 -32.44 14.86 -14.39
CA THR A 2 -31.77 13.54 -14.27
C THR A 2 -30.24 13.61 -14.05
N SER A 3 -29.59 14.70 -14.46
CA SER A 3 -28.12 14.86 -14.42
C SER A 3 -27.54 14.95 -12.99
N VAL A 4 -28.19 15.68 -12.08
CA VAL A 4 -27.69 15.89 -10.70
C VAL A 4 -27.68 14.58 -9.89
N ARG A 5 -28.70 13.74 -10.07
CA ARG A 5 -28.81 12.45 -9.36
C ARG A 5 -27.73 11.45 -9.80
N SER A 6 -27.32 11.50 -11.07
CA SER A 6 -26.22 10.68 -11.60
C SER A 6 -24.87 11.10 -11.02
N GLY A 7 -24.57 12.41 -10.98
CA GLY A 7 -23.31 12.91 -10.43
C GLY A 7 -23.13 12.63 -8.93
N LEU A 8 -24.20 12.72 -8.13
CA LEU A 8 -24.15 12.36 -6.71
C LEU A 8 -23.85 10.87 -6.48
N HIS A 9 -24.34 10.00 -7.37
CA HIS A 9 -24.05 8.57 -7.30
C HIS A 9 -22.59 8.27 -7.65
N GLU A 10 -22.05 8.90 -8.70
CA GLU A 10 -20.64 8.75 -9.08
C GLU A 10 -19.69 9.24 -7.98
N LEU A 11 -19.99 10.38 -7.35
CA LEU A 11 -19.22 10.89 -6.21
C LEU A 11 -19.24 9.90 -5.03
N ASN A 12 -20.40 9.31 -4.73
CA ASN A 12 -20.51 8.29 -3.68
C ASN A 12 -19.65 7.05 -4.00
N LEU A 13 -19.68 6.57 -5.25
CA LEU A 13 -18.85 5.46 -5.70
C LEU A 13 -17.35 5.81 -5.64
N ALA A 14 -16.97 7.02 -6.02
CA ALA A 14 -15.59 7.48 -5.95
C ALA A 14 -15.09 7.56 -4.50
N SER A 15 -15.90 8.10 -3.57
CA SER A 15 -15.58 8.14 -2.13
C SER A 15 -15.34 6.74 -1.58
N ARG A 16 -16.29 5.83 -1.83
CA ARG A 16 -16.18 4.44 -1.37
C ARG A 16 -14.94 3.74 -1.91
N ARG A 17 -14.62 3.93 -3.19
CA ARG A 17 -13.39 3.38 -3.79
C ARG A 17 -12.13 3.96 -3.14
N ALA A 18 -12.11 5.25 -2.84
CA ALA A 18 -11.00 5.90 -2.18
C ALA A 18 -10.80 5.38 -0.74
N GLU A 19 -11.89 5.21 0.00
CA GLU A 19 -11.89 4.61 1.34
C GLU A 19 -11.38 3.17 1.32
N GLU A 20 -11.90 2.32 0.42
CA GLU A 20 -11.43 0.95 0.28
C GLU A 20 -9.95 0.88 -0.11
N ALA A 21 -9.47 1.76 -1.00
CA ALA A 21 -8.06 1.85 -1.35
C ALA A 21 -7.20 2.26 -0.14
N ALA A 22 -7.69 3.20 0.69
CA ALA A 22 -7.02 3.58 1.93
C ALA A 22 -6.97 2.42 2.93
N THR A 23 -8.06 1.66 3.09
CA THR A 23 -8.11 0.47 3.94
C THR A 23 -7.11 -0.59 3.47
N ARG A 24 -7.04 -0.88 2.16
CA ARG A 24 -6.08 -1.84 1.60
C ARG A 24 -4.63 -1.40 1.84
N ARG A 25 -4.31 -0.11 1.67
CA ARG A 25 -2.98 0.44 1.98
C ARG A 25 -2.64 0.28 3.46
N PHE A 26 -3.55 0.64 4.35
CA PHE A 26 -3.38 0.46 5.80
C PHE A 26 -3.09 -1.00 6.17
N GLN A 27 -3.89 -1.94 5.65
CA GLN A 27 -3.69 -3.37 5.88
C GLN A 27 -2.35 -3.86 5.33
N ALA A 28 -1.95 -3.40 4.15
CA ALA A 28 -0.66 -3.75 3.56
C ALA A 28 0.52 -3.25 4.41
N VAL A 29 0.45 -2.02 4.94
CA VAL A 29 1.47 -1.49 5.85
C VAL A 29 1.55 -2.32 7.12
N GLN A 30 0.42 -2.61 7.76
CA GLN A 30 0.42 -3.44 8.98
C GLN A 30 1.00 -4.83 8.73
N TRP A 31 0.62 -5.47 7.62
CA TRP A 31 1.14 -6.77 7.24
C TRP A 31 2.66 -6.71 6.98
N LEU A 32 3.13 -5.76 6.17
CA LEU A 32 4.55 -5.59 5.91
C LEU A 32 5.34 -5.31 7.20
N GLN A 33 4.80 -4.49 8.10
CA GLN A 33 5.42 -4.23 9.40
C GLN A 33 5.56 -5.50 10.25
N SER A 34 4.58 -6.39 10.19
CA SER A 34 4.64 -7.67 10.90
C SER A 34 5.69 -8.64 10.32
N VAL A 35 6.01 -8.52 9.02
CA VAL A 35 6.95 -9.42 8.32
C VAL A 35 8.39 -8.91 8.37
N VAL A 36 8.61 -7.62 8.07
CA VAL A 36 9.96 -7.05 7.93
C VAL A 36 10.31 -6.02 9.02
N GLY A 37 9.38 -5.66 9.89
CA GLY A 37 9.57 -4.61 10.89
C GLY A 37 9.20 -3.21 10.37
N GLN A 38 9.63 -2.18 11.09
CA GLN A 38 9.23 -0.79 10.83
C GLN A 38 9.63 -0.32 9.41
N LEU A 39 8.66 0.25 8.67
CA LEU A 39 8.85 0.67 7.27
C LEU A 39 9.26 2.14 7.08
N GLY A 40 9.33 2.92 8.16
CA GLY A 40 9.64 4.36 8.10
C GLY A 40 8.51 5.24 7.52
N ILE A 41 7.29 4.70 7.39
CA ILE A 41 6.08 5.42 6.96
C ILE A 41 4.97 5.30 8.00
N PRO A 42 3.99 6.24 8.03
CA PRO A 42 2.83 6.14 8.92
C PRO A 42 1.99 4.89 8.65
N SER A 43 1.20 4.47 9.65
CA SER A 43 0.30 3.32 9.53
C SER A 43 -0.78 3.52 8.47
N GLN A 44 -1.28 4.74 8.32
CA GLN A 44 -2.22 5.17 7.27
C GLN A 44 -1.51 6.12 6.30
N PRO A 45 -0.71 5.60 5.35
CA PRO A 45 0.00 6.45 4.41
C PRO A 45 -0.92 6.97 3.31
N LEU A 46 -0.54 8.11 2.74
CA LEU A 46 -1.00 8.53 1.43
C LEU A 46 -0.47 7.56 0.38
N GLU A 47 -1.15 7.49 -0.77
CA GLU A 47 -0.75 6.61 -1.87
C GLU A 47 0.69 6.86 -2.33
N LYS A 48 1.06 8.14 -2.50
CA LYS A 48 2.42 8.54 -2.88
C LYS A 48 3.49 8.07 -1.89
N GLU A 49 3.18 8.08 -0.59
CA GLU A 49 4.12 7.69 0.46
C GLU A 49 4.32 6.18 0.45
N PHE A 50 3.21 5.44 0.32
CA PHE A 50 3.24 3.99 0.20
C PHE A 50 4.01 3.53 -1.05
N ILE A 51 3.76 4.15 -2.20
CA ILE A 51 4.50 3.85 -3.45
C ILE A 51 5.98 4.20 -3.27
N SER A 52 6.30 5.39 -2.73
CA SER A 52 7.68 5.83 -2.54
C SER A 52 8.47 4.87 -1.64
N CYS A 53 7.85 4.40 -0.56
CA CYS A 53 8.42 3.43 0.38
C CYS A 53 8.77 2.11 -0.31
N LEU A 54 7.93 1.62 -1.23
CA LEU A 54 8.12 0.34 -1.91
C LEU A 54 8.91 0.45 -3.23
N ARG A 55 9.13 1.66 -3.73
CA ARG A 55 9.62 1.92 -5.11
C ARG A 55 10.97 1.29 -5.43
N ASN A 56 11.89 1.27 -4.46
CA ASN A 56 13.22 0.69 -4.66
C ASN A 56 13.24 -0.84 -4.52
N GLY A 57 12.12 -1.47 -4.18
CA GLY A 57 11.98 -2.92 -4.03
C GLY A 57 12.62 -3.53 -2.78
N MET A 58 13.37 -2.77 -1.98
CA MET A 58 14.12 -3.28 -0.82
C MET A 58 13.22 -3.98 0.20
N ILE A 59 12.12 -3.32 0.58
CA ILE A 59 11.13 -3.86 1.53
C ILE A 59 10.49 -5.13 0.98
N LEU A 60 10.20 -5.17 -0.33
CA LEU A 60 9.58 -6.32 -0.97
C LEU A 60 10.53 -7.52 -1.04
N CYS A 61 11.80 -7.28 -1.38
CA CYS A 61 12.86 -8.29 -1.36
C CYS A 61 13.09 -8.84 0.04
N ASN A 62 13.10 -7.97 1.06
CA ASN A 62 13.22 -8.40 2.45
C ASN A 62 11.99 -9.20 2.89
N ALA A 63 10.79 -8.82 2.47
CA ALA A 63 9.55 -9.52 2.82
C ALA A 63 9.53 -10.95 2.24
N ILE A 64 9.87 -11.11 0.95
CA ILE A 64 9.91 -12.45 0.35
C ILE A 64 10.99 -13.32 1.00
N ASN A 65 12.14 -12.76 1.35
CA ASN A 65 13.19 -13.50 2.06
C ASN A 65 12.81 -13.90 3.49
N LYS A 66 11.93 -13.14 4.16
CA LYS A 66 11.39 -13.52 5.47
C LYS A 66 10.42 -14.70 5.37
N ILE A 67 9.63 -14.76 4.30
CA ILE A 67 8.65 -15.83 4.05
C ILE A 67 9.33 -17.09 3.51
N HIS A 68 10.22 -16.91 2.53
CA HIS A 68 10.97 -17.96 1.88
C HIS A 68 12.47 -17.58 1.89
N PRO A 69 13.22 -18.05 2.91
CA PRO A 69 14.64 -17.77 3.00
C PRO A 69 15.40 -18.20 1.73
N GLY A 70 16.16 -17.27 1.15
CA GLY A 70 16.96 -17.50 -0.06
C GLY A 70 16.25 -17.22 -1.39
N ALA A 71 14.99 -16.77 -1.40
CA ALA A 71 14.27 -16.40 -2.62
C ALA A 71 14.98 -15.30 -3.43
N VAL A 72 15.55 -14.31 -2.74
CA VAL A 72 16.39 -13.26 -3.31
C VAL A 72 17.80 -13.40 -2.72
N PRO A 73 18.77 -13.92 -3.49
CA PRO A 73 20.12 -14.25 -2.99
C PRO A 73 20.91 -13.06 -2.44
N LYS A 74 20.69 -11.86 -3.01
CA LYS A 74 21.33 -10.62 -2.56
C LYS A 74 20.37 -9.46 -2.76
N VAL A 75 20.19 -8.67 -1.70
CA VAL A 75 19.47 -7.41 -1.73
C VAL A 75 20.51 -6.29 -1.78
N VAL A 76 20.43 -5.40 -2.78
CA VAL A 76 21.42 -4.34 -3.03
C VAL A 76 20.83 -2.99 -2.67
N GLU A 77 21.50 -2.27 -1.77
CA GLU A 77 21.17 -0.88 -1.44
C GLU A 77 21.71 0.05 -2.54
N ASN A 78 20.89 1.02 -2.97
CA ASN A 78 21.25 2.07 -3.93
C ASN A 78 21.62 3.36 -3.22
#